data_AF-A0A2I0HGB4-F1
#
_entry.id   AF-A0A2I0HGB4-F1
#
_cell.length_a   1.000
_cell.length_b   1.000
_cell.length_c   1.000
_cell.angle_alpha   90.00
_cell.angle_beta   90.00
_cell.angle_gamma   90.00
#
_symmetry.space_group_name_H-M   'P 1'
#
loop_
_entity.id
_entity.type
_entity.pdbx_description
1 polymer ?
#
loop_
_entity_poly.entity_id
_entity_poly.type
_entity_poly.pdbx_seq_one_letter_code
_entity_poly.pdbx_strand_id
1 'polypeptide(L)'
;MRKRFVPSHYYRDLHLKLQNLKQGSKTVEEYHKEMEIAMIRVNVEEDREATMARFISGLSREIANIVELHHYVELEELVHMAMK
;
A
#
# COMPACT_ATOMS: atom_id res chain seq x y z
N MET A 1 27.27 12.97 -20.88
CA MET A 1 26.01 12.43 -20.33
C MET A 1 25.43 13.44 -19.35
N ARG A 2 24.17 13.88 -19.51
CA ARG A 2 23.50 14.72 -18.49
C ARG A 2 23.04 13.81 -17.36
N LYS A 3 23.64 13.92 -16.17
CA LYS A 3 23.06 13.33 -14.96
C LYS A 3 21.67 13.95 -14.79
N ARG A 4 20.62 13.12 -14.75
CA ARG A 4 19.27 13.60 -14.44
C ARG A 4 19.33 14.18 -13.03
N PHE A 5 18.95 15.45 -12.89
CA PHE A 5 18.87 16.10 -11.59
C PHE A 5 17.72 15.47 -10.82
N VAL A 6 18.02 14.87 -9.67
CA VAL A 6 17.04 14.37 -8.71
C VAL A 6 17.09 15.32 -7.51
N PRO A 7 15.99 16.01 -7.17
CA PRO A 7 15.95 16.87 -5.99
C PRO A 7 16.30 16.09 -4.72
N SER A 8 16.95 16.73 -3.75
CA SER A 8 17.38 16.10 -2.49
C SER A 8 16.20 15.55 -1.66
N HIS A 9 15.00 16.10 -1.84
CA HIS A 9 13.77 15.67 -1.15
C HIS A 9 12.99 14.59 -1.90
N TYR A 10 13.39 14.21 -3.12
CA TYR A 10 12.64 13.27 -3.96
C TYR A 10 12.32 11.94 -3.26
N TYR A 11 13.32 11.31 -2.64
CA TYR A 11 13.12 10.03 -1.94
C TYR A 11 12.26 10.18 -0.68
N ARG A 12 12.37 11.32 0.02
CA ARG A 12 11.50 11.62 1.17
C ARG A 12 10.05 11.74 0.72
N ASP A 13 9.78 12.43 -0.40
CA ASP A 13 8.42 12.59 -0.92
C ASP A 13 7.81 11.25 -1.35
N LEU A 14 8.62 10.36 -1.95
CA LEU A 14 8.16 9.01 -2.28
C LEU A 14 7.78 8.21 -1.02
N HIS A 15 8.60 8.25 0.03
CA HIS A 15 8.29 7.60 1.30
C HIS A 15 7.03 8.19 1.94
N LEU A 16 6.89 9.52 1.96
CA LEU A 16 5.70 10.20 2.48
C LEU A 16 4.46 9.82 1.67
N LYS A 17 4.58 9.67 0.35
CA LYS A 17 3.48 9.21 -0.50
C LYS A 17 3.05 7.79 -0.12
N LEU A 18 3.99 6.87 0.07
CA LEU A 18 3.69 5.49 0.49
C LEU A 18 3.07 5.46 1.90
N GLN A 19 3.61 6.24 2.84
CA GLN A 19 3.12 6.30 4.22
C GLN A 19 1.69 6.84 4.33
N ASN A 20 1.35 7.83 3.48
CA ASN A 20 0.03 8.46 3.47
C ASN A 20 -0.94 7.83 2.45
N LEU A 21 -0.55 6.71 1.81
CA LEU A 21 -1.40 6.07 0.82
C LEU A 21 -2.66 5.53 1.50
N LYS A 22 -3.82 5.93 0.99
CA LYS A 22 -5.15 5.49 1.43
C LYS A 22 -6.01 5.14 0.22
N GLN A 23 -6.95 4.23 0.40
CA GLN A 23 -7.94 3.83 -0.59
C GLN A 23 -8.76 5.05 -1.04
N GLY A 24 -9.28 5.82 -0.08
CA GLY A 24 -10.13 6.97 -0.38
C GLY A 24 -11.38 6.56 -1.17
N SER A 25 -11.61 7.21 -2.32
CA SER A 25 -12.71 6.88 -3.23
C SER A 25 -12.36 5.82 -4.28
N LYS A 26 -11.15 5.24 -4.24
CA LYS A 26 -10.70 4.22 -5.20
C LYS A 26 -11.31 2.87 -4.89
N THR A 27 -11.39 2.00 -5.89
CA THR A 27 -11.65 0.58 -5.64
C THR A 27 -10.47 -0.03 -4.87
N VAL A 28 -10.71 -1.18 -4.22
CA VAL A 28 -9.65 -1.92 -3.52
C VAL A 28 -8.54 -2.35 -4.47
N GLU A 29 -8.90 -2.75 -5.70
CA GLU A 29 -7.94 -3.13 -6.74
C GLU A 29 -7.05 -1.96 -7.17
N GLU A 30 -7.64 -0.78 -7.41
CA GLU A 30 -6.90 0.44 -7.76
C GLU A 30 -5.94 0.85 -6.63
N TYR A 31 -6.41 0.76 -5.38
CA TYR A 31 -5.60 1.03 -4.20
C TYR A 31 -4.44 0.05 -4.04
N HIS A 32 -4.69 -1.25 -4.16
CA HIS A 32 -3.66 -2.29 -4.07
C HIS A 32 -2.58 -2.08 -5.12
N LYS A 33 -2.98 -1.84 -6.37
CA LYS A 33 -2.05 -1.57 -7.48
C LYS A 33 -1.21 -0.31 -7.25
N GLU A 34 -1.81 0.76 -6.70
CA GLU A 34 -1.05 1.96 -6.35
C GLU A 34 -0.04 1.69 -5.23
N MET A 35 -0.40 0.85 -4.24
CA MET A 35 0.50 0.43 -3.17
C MET A 35 1.70 -0.35 -3.70
N GLU A 36 1.47 -1.35 -4.55
CA GLU A 36 2.55 -2.14 -5.18
C GLU A 36 3.53 -1.24 -5.95
N ILE A 37 3.00 -0.32 -6.78
CA ILE A 37 3.80 0.63 -7.54
C ILE A 37 4.60 1.55 -6.60
N ALA A 38 4.00 2.01 -5.51
CA ALA A 38 4.67 2.88 -4.55
C ALA A 38 5.81 2.14 -3.83
N MET A 39 5.59 0.90 -3.38
CA MET A 39 6.61 0.07 -2.74
C MET A 39 7.80 -0.18 -3.66
N ILE A 40 7.56 -0.53 -4.93
CA ILE A 40 8.62 -0.72 -5.94
C ILE A 40 9.44 0.56 -6.13
N ARG A 41 8.79 1.73 -6.20
CA ARG A 41 9.47 3.02 -6.42
C ARG A 41 10.32 3.45 -5.23
N VAL A 42 9.87 3.13 -4.02
CA VAL A 42 10.60 3.44 -2.78
C VAL A 42 11.69 2.40 -2.51
N ASN A 43 11.63 1.23 -3.17
CA ASN A 43 12.51 0.08 -2.94
C ASN A 43 12.46 -0.38 -1.47
N VAL A 44 11.23 -0.50 -0.95
CA VAL A 44 10.97 -0.99 0.40
C VAL A 44 10.90 -2.51 0.37
N GLU A 45 11.71 -3.15 1.21
CA GLU A 45 11.56 -4.55 1.57
C GLU A 45 10.91 -4.60 2.95
N GLU A 46 9.67 -5.07 3.00
CA GLU A 46 8.89 -5.26 4.21
C GLU A 46 8.64 -6.75 4.41
N ASP A 47 8.54 -7.17 5.67
CA ASP A 47 8.00 -8.49 5.94
C ASP A 47 6.51 -8.54 5.56
N ARG A 48 5.98 -9.77 5.49
CA ARG A 48 4.61 -10.01 5.07
C ARG A 48 3.60 -9.36 6.01
N GLU A 49 3.81 -9.43 7.33
CA GLU A 49 2.89 -8.87 8.31
C GLU A 49 2.84 -7.33 8.25
N ALA A 50 3.99 -6.69 8.07
CA ALA A 50 4.10 -5.25 7.86
C ALA A 50 3.37 -4.82 6.57
N THR A 51 3.51 -5.59 5.50
CA THR A 51 2.83 -5.32 4.22
C THR A 51 1.31 -5.45 4.38
N MET A 52 0.83 -6.49 5.07
CA MET A 52 -0.60 -6.68 5.36
C MET A 52 -1.16 -5.57 6.26
N ALA A 53 -0.46 -5.22 7.34
CA ALA A 53 -0.85 -4.15 8.24
C ALA A 53 -0.93 -2.79 7.50
N ARG A 54 0.03 -2.52 6.61
CA ARG A 54 0.00 -1.34 5.73
C ARG A 54 -1.24 -1.35 4.85
N PHE A 55 -1.50 -2.45 4.16
CA PHE A 55 -2.68 -2.59 3.30
C PHE A 55 -3.96 -2.27 4.06
N ILE A 56 -4.19 -2.92 5.21
CA ILE A 56 -5.37 -2.74 6.07
C ILE A 56 -5.49 -1.30 6.55
N SER A 57 -4.38 -0.71 7.03
CA SER A 57 -4.37 0.66 7.55
C SER A 57 -4.79 1.71 6.51
N GLY A 58 -4.61 1.39 5.22
CA GLY A 58 -5.00 2.27 4.13
C GLY A 58 -6.36 1.98 3.51
N LEU A 59 -7.01 0.86 3.86
CA LEU A 59 -8.38 0.59 3.43
C LEU A 59 -9.38 1.59 4.03
N SER A 60 -10.55 1.69 3.40
CA SER A 60 -11.70 2.35 4.01
C SER A 60 -12.07 1.62 5.30
N ARG A 61 -12.50 2.38 6.32
CA ARG A 61 -12.74 1.83 7.66
C ARG A 61 -13.78 0.71 7.67
N GLU A 62 -14.78 0.79 6.81
CA GLU A 62 -15.82 -0.23 6.68
C GLU A 62 -15.24 -1.58 6.21
N ILE A 63 -14.41 -1.55 5.16
CA ILE A 63 -13.76 -2.75 4.62
C ILE A 63 -12.71 -3.27 5.62
N ALA A 64 -11.89 -2.39 6.20
CA ALA A 64 -10.87 -2.75 7.19
C ALA A 64 -11.48 -3.54 8.36
N ASN A 65 -12.59 -3.05 8.91
CA ASN A 65 -13.29 -3.72 10.01
C ASN A 65 -13.78 -5.13 9.60
N ILE A 66 -14.22 -5.33 8.35
CA ILE A 66 -14.71 -6.64 7.89
C ILE A 66 -13.53 -7.61 7.73
N VAL A 67 -12.44 -7.18 7.10
CA VAL A 67 -11.30 -8.07 6.85
C VAL A 67 -10.57 -8.45 8.14
N GLU A 68 -10.48 -7.55 9.12
CA GLU A 68 -9.86 -7.81 10.43
C GLU A 68 -10.58 -8.90 11.25
N LEU A 69 -11.86 -9.17 10.94
CA LEU A 69 -12.63 -10.23 11.60
C LEU A 69 -12.40 -11.62 11.00
N HIS A 70 -11.74 -11.70 9.85
CA HIS A 70 -11.49 -12.94 9.14
C HIS A 70 -10.05 -13.41 9.35
N HIS A 71 -9.84 -14.72 9.29
CA HIS A 71 -8.51 -15.29 9.29
C HIS A 71 -7.90 -15.23 7.89
N TYR A 72 -6.71 -14.66 7.78
CA TYR A 72 -5.88 -14.63 6.57
C TYR A 72 -4.43 -14.89 6.94
N VAL A 73 -3.68 -15.49 6.02
CA VAL A 73 -2.24 -15.77 6.18
C VAL A 73 -1.42 -14.98 5.17
N GLU A 74 -1.95 -14.81 3.97
CA GLU A 74 -1.27 -14.14 2.86
C GLU A 74 -1.97 -12.85 2.42
N LEU A 75 -1.21 -11.95 1.81
CA LEU A 75 -1.73 -10.68 1.30
C LEU A 75 -2.79 -10.90 0.22
N GLU A 76 -2.63 -11.92 -0.63
CA GLU A 76 -3.55 -12.24 -1.71
C GLU A 76 -4.95 -12.63 -1.18
N GLU A 77 -4.99 -13.37 -0.07
CA GLU A 77 -6.25 -13.73 0.61
C GLU A 77 -6.93 -12.48 1.16
N LEU A 78 -6.16 -11.61 1.79
CA LEU A 78 -6.62 -10.35 2.36
C LEU A 78 -7.16 -9.39 1.28
N VAL A 79 -6.47 -9.26 0.14
CA VAL A 79 -6.92 -8.46 -1.00
C VAL A 79 -8.22 -9.04 -1.57
N HIS A 80 -8.28 -10.36 -1.75
CA HIS A 80 -9.49 -11.01 -2.26
C HIS A 80 -10.69 -10.81 -1.32
N MET A 81 -10.48 -10.86 0.00
CA MET A 81 -11.52 -10.57 0.98
C MET A 81 -11.98 -9.12 0.96
N ALA A 82 -11.06 -8.17 0.80
CA ALA A 82 -11.38 -6.76 0.71
C ALA A 82 -12.17 -6.39 -0.57
N MET A 83 -12.12 -7.21 -1.62
CA MET A 83 -12.85 -7.00 -2.88
C MET A 83 -14.27 -7.58 -2.89
N LYS A 84 -14.67 -8.33 -1.86
CA LYS A 84 -16.03 -8.89 -1.72
C LYS A 84 -17.00 -7.86 -1.14
#